data_AF-A0A822CXJ8-F1
#
_entry.id   AF-A0A822CXJ8-F1
#
_cell.length_a   1.000
_cell.length_b   1.000
_cell.length_c   1.000
_cell.angle_alpha   90.00
_cell.angle_beta   90.00
_cell.angle_gamma   90.00
#
_symmetry.space_group_name_H-M   'P 1'
#
loop_
_entity.id
_entity.type
_entity.pdbx_description
1 polymer ?
#
loop_
_entity_poly.entity_id
_entity_poly.type
_entity_poly.pdbx_seq_one_letter_code
_entity_poly.pdbx_strand_id
1 'polypeptide(L)' 'DCTTDITRTHHFGTPKYLEKRAYTRVLQGVLEIANAIFPKGTYGRSLDYLGRMYLYRDGMTFGHGIGFV' A
#
# COMPACT_ATOMS: atom_id res chain seq x y z
N ASP A 1 -8.17 -25.42 -6.13
CA ASP A 1 -8.01 -25.69 -4.69
C ASP A 1 -6.76 -24.98 -4.19
N CYS A 2 -6.74 -23.64 -4.23
CA CYS A 2 -5.55 -22.84 -3.91
C CYS A 2 -5.76 -21.97 -2.66
N THR A 3 -4.67 -21.44 -2.12
CA THR A 3 -4.67 -20.47 -1.01
C THR A 3 -4.85 -19.06 -1.55
N THR A 4 -5.68 -18.26 -0.87
CA THR A 4 -5.91 -16.84 -1.18
C THR A 4 -5.73 -15.99 0.09
N ASP A 5 -5.33 -14.73 -0.10
CA ASP A 5 -5.24 -13.74 0.97
C ASP A 5 -5.71 -12.38 0.42
N ILE A 6 -6.61 -11.73 1.16
CA ILE A 6 -7.21 -10.47 0.77
C ILE A 6 -7.61 -9.66 2.00
N THR A 7 -7.28 -8.37 1.99
CA THR A 7 -7.71 -7.41 3.01
C THR A 7 -8.54 -6.29 2.38
N ARG A 8 -9.56 -5.82 3.10
CA ARG A 8 -10.37 -4.64 2.78
C ARG A 8 -10.61 -3.83 4.07
N THR A 9 -10.66 -2.51 3.95
CA THR A 9 -10.95 -1.62 5.08
C THR A 9 -12.24 -0.86 4.79
N HIS A 10 -13.18 -0.95 5.73
CA HIS A 10 -14.46 -0.26 5.67
C HIS A 10 -14.62 0.64 6.90
N HIS A 11 -15.36 1.73 6.73
CA HIS A 11 -15.77 2.61 7.82
C HIS A 11 -17.31 2.56 7.92
N PHE A 12 -17.85 2.23 9.10
CA PHE A 12 -19.30 2.02 9.28
C PHE A 12 -20.07 3.27 9.76
N GLY A 13 -19.38 4.38 10.00
CA GLY A 13 -19.99 5.69 10.29
C GLY A 13 -19.49 6.77 9.32
N THR A 14 -19.36 8.01 9.81
CA THR A 14 -18.78 9.12 9.04
C THR A 14 -17.27 9.22 9.27
N PRO A 15 -16.41 8.92 8.27
CA PRO A 15 -14.98 8.94 8.48
C PRO A 15 -14.44 10.37 8.62
N LYS A 16 -13.56 10.56 9.61
CA LYS A 16 -12.79 11.77 9.84
C LYS A 16 -11.81 12.03 8.70
N TYR A 17 -11.35 13.27 8.60
CA TYR A 17 -10.37 13.66 7.59
C TYR A 17 -9.14 12.76 7.57
N LEU A 18 -8.54 12.49 8.74
CA LEU A 18 -7.33 11.65 8.84
C LEU A 18 -7.55 10.21 8.39
N GLU A 19 -8.73 9.63 8.66
CA GLU A 19 -9.08 8.27 8.24
C GLU A 19 -9.17 8.18 6.71
N LYS A 20 -9.89 9.13 6.09
CA LYS A 20 -9.95 9.24 4.61
C LYS A 20 -8.55 9.45 4.04
N ARG A 21 -7.77 10.34 4.65
CA ARG A 21 -6.44 10.72 4.19
C ARG A 21 -5.48 9.53 4.21
N ALA A 22 -5.40 8.82 5.33
CA ALA A 22 -4.57 7.63 5.49
C ALA A 22 -5.00 6.51 4.53
N TYR A 23 -6.31 6.23 4.44
CA TYR A 23 -6.84 5.24 3.51
C TYR A 23 -6.46 5.56 2.06
N THR A 24 -6.67 6.80 1.62
CA THR A 24 -6.29 7.22 0.26
C THR A 24 -4.79 7.12 0.04
N ARG A 25 -3.94 7.45 1.02
CA ARG A 25 -2.47 7.29 0.90
C ARG A 25 -2.05 5.84 0.71
N VAL A 26 -2.64 4.92 1.47
CA VAL A 26 -2.41 3.48 1.31
C VAL A 26 -2.87 3.04 -0.08
N LEU A 27 -4.07 3.42 -0.50
CA LEU A 27 -4.63 3.05 -1.81
C LEU A 27 -3.75 3.55 -2.97
N GLN A 28 -3.23 4.77 -2.89
CA GLN A 28 -2.29 5.30 -3.88
C GLN A 28 -1.05 4.41 -4.00
N GLY A 29 -0.45 3.98 -2.88
CA GLY A 29 0.69 3.07 -2.88
C GLY A 29 0.36 1.70 -3.47
N VAL A 30 -0.82 1.14 -3.14
CA VAL A 30 -1.29 -0.14 -3.69
C VAL A 30 -1.43 -0.06 -5.21
N LEU A 31 -2.04 1.01 -5.72
CA LEU A 31 -2.21 1.22 -7.16
C LEU A 31 -0.87 1.39 -7.87
N GLU A 32 0.10 2.09 -7.29
CA GLU A 32 1.42 2.23 -7.91
C GLU A 32 2.22 0.95 -7.93
N ILE A 33 2.14 0.11 -6.91
CA ILE A 33 2.74 -1.23 -6.96
C ILE A 33 2.04 -2.07 -8.03
N ALA A 34 0.71 -2.06 -8.07
CA ALA A 34 -0.08 -2.87 -9.00
C ALA A 34 0.18 -2.52 -10.48
N ASN A 35 0.47 -1.25 -10.77
CA ASN A 35 0.75 -0.76 -12.13
C ASN A 35 2.25 -0.65 -12.46
N ALA A 36 3.14 -0.99 -11.52
CA ALA A 36 4.57 -0.84 -11.73
C ALA A 36 5.08 -1.75 -12.86
N ILE A 37 5.78 -1.16 -13.82
CA ILE A 37 6.55 -1.89 -14.84
C ILE A 37 8.02 -1.82 -14.44
N PHE A 38 8.65 -2.97 -14.25
CA PHE A 38 10.05 -3.07 -13.81
C PHE A 38 10.80 -4.17 -14.58
N PRO A 39 12.13 -4.03 -14.78
CA PRO A 39 12.93 -5.04 -15.46
C PRO A 39 12.91 -6.39 -14.75
N LYS A 40 13.04 -7.47 -15.52
CA LYS A 40 13.21 -8.82 -14.97
C LYS A 40 14.44 -8.86 -14.05
N GLY A 41 14.29 -9.48 -12.88
CA GLY A 41 15.34 -9.55 -11.86
C GLY A 41 15.32 -8.41 -10.85
N THR A 42 14.38 -7.45 -10.96
CA THR A 42 14.15 -6.46 -9.91
C THR A 42 13.72 -7.16 -8.62
N TYR A 43 14.41 -6.86 -7.51
CA TYR A 43 14.06 -7.39 -6.20
C TYR A 43 12.79 -6.71 -5.67
N GLY A 44 11.87 -7.48 -5.07
CA GLY A 44 10.64 -6.92 -4.49
C GLY A 44 10.89 -5.82 -3.46
N ARG A 45 11.99 -5.91 -2.70
CA ARG A 45 12.42 -4.84 -1.77
C ARG A 45 12.69 -3.50 -2.45
N SER A 46 13.10 -3.50 -3.71
CA SER A 46 13.30 -2.26 -4.48
C SER A 46 11.98 -1.56 -4.82
N LEU A 47 10.85 -2.27 -4.79
CA LEU A 47 9.51 -1.75 -5.05
C LEU A 47 8.80 -1.25 -3.78
N ASP A 48 9.33 -1.56 -2.59
CA ASP A 48 8.72 -1.20 -1.29
C ASP A 48 8.47 0.33 -1.16
N TYR A 49 9.36 1.14 -1.74
CA TYR A 49 9.20 2.60 -1.76
C TYR A 49 7.91 3.05 -2.45
N LEU A 50 7.48 2.37 -3.52
CA LEU A 50 6.26 2.74 -4.27
C LEU A 50 5.01 2.64 -3.38
N GLY A 51 4.97 1.64 -2.50
CA GLY A 51 3.88 1.46 -1.55
C GLY A 51 3.87 2.51 -0.42
N ARG A 52 5.00 3.16 -0.16
CA ARG A 52 5.17 4.06 1.01
C ARG A 52 5.27 5.53 0.66
N MET A 53 5.66 5.88 -0.56
CA MET A 53 6.00 7.26 -0.92
C MET A 53 4.88 8.26 -0.62
N TYR A 54 3.62 7.85 -0.77
CA TYR A 54 2.47 8.68 -0.45
C TYR A 54 2.26 8.86 1.06
N LEU A 55 2.49 7.81 1.86
CA LEU A 55 2.47 7.93 3.32
C LEU A 55 3.61 8.81 3.83
N TYR A 56 4.81 8.69 3.27
CA TYR A 56 5.96 9.51 3.63
C TYR A 56 5.73 11.00 3.42
N ARG A 57 5.00 11.39 2.37
CA ARG A 57 4.62 12.79 2.14
C ARG A 57 3.78 13.38 3.26
N ASP A 58 3.17 12.55 4.09
CA ASP A 58 2.36 12.94 5.23
C ASP A 58 3.07 12.62 6.58
N GLY A 59 4.36 12.25 6.54
CA GLY A 59 5.13 11.87 7.73
C GLY A 59 4.73 10.53 8.35
N MET A 60 4.03 9.66 7.59
CA MET A 60 3.50 8.38 8.06
C MET A 60 4.29 7.18 7.51
N THR A 61 4.23 6.05 8.22
CA THR A 61 4.76 4.75 7.80
C THR A 61 3.97 3.60 8.44
N PHE A 62 4.22 2.36 8.03
CA PHE A 62 3.70 1.13 8.66
C PHE A 62 4.83 0.15 8.98
N GLY A 63 4.64 -0.67 10.03
CA GLY A 63 5.69 -1.49 10.66
C GLY A 63 5.95 -2.88 10.06
N HIS A 64 5.45 -3.16 8.86
CA HIS A 64 5.63 -4.44 8.14
C HIS A 64 6.07 -4.19 6.70
N GLY A 65 6.40 -5.24 5.92
CA GLY A 65 6.72 -5.12 4.48
C GLY A 65 5.49 -4.88 3.60
N ILE A 66 5.68 -4.43 2.35
CA ILE A 66 4.56 -4.23 1.38
C ILE A 66 3.90 -5.53 0.89
N GLY A 67 4.58 -6.66 1.07
CA GLY A 67 4.13 -7.98 0.66
C GLY A 67 5.14 -9.03 1.10
N PHE A 68 4.80 -10.30 0.89
CA PHE A 68 5.72 -11.41 1.10
C PHE A 68 6.61 -11.54 -0.14
N VAL A 69 7.94 -11.45 0.06
CA VAL A 69 8.96 -11.83 -0.94
C VAL A 69 9.32 -13.29 -0.78
#